data_AF-A0A2T3WC85-F1
#
_entry.id   AF-A0A2T3WC85-F1
#
_cell.length_a   1.000
_cell.length_b   1.000
_cell.length_c   1.000
_cell.angle_alpha   90.00
_cell.angle_beta   90.00
_cell.angle_gamma   90.00
#
_symmetry.space_group_name_H-M   'P 1'
#
loop_
_entity.id
_entity.type
_entity.pdbx_description
1 polymer ?
#
loop_
_entity_poly.entity_id
_entity_poly.type
_entity_poly.pdbx_seq_one_letter_code
_entity_poly.pdbx_strand_id
1 'polypeptide(L)'
;MSEFDELQAVIRRCAAQRQAEQRACEAFLNALYHALRTASGPGLPLNNVTLDFTTDATVRLRPPPSGSFHAAWLRLGLCEVLVRVRWVNGAFQGEYGQSGGFRVEQDTEDALLNLARQLLRDVAVTYGASQAPESHLN
;
A
#
# COMPACT_ATOMS: atom_id res chain seq x y z
N MET A 1 24.12 36.66 -1.18
CA MET A 1 23.94 35.21 -1.39
C MET A 1 23.87 34.99 -2.89
N SER A 2 24.50 33.93 -3.42
CA SER A 2 24.52 33.65 -4.85
C SER A 2 23.25 32.92 -5.29
N GLU A 3 22.79 33.13 -6.53
CA GLU A 3 21.71 32.33 -7.15
C GLU A 3 21.98 30.82 -7.08
N PHE A 4 23.26 30.44 -7.08
CA PHE A 4 23.69 29.06 -6.89
C PHE A 4 23.38 28.52 -5.48
N ASP A 5 23.55 29.35 -4.44
CA ASP A 5 23.26 28.96 -3.06
C ASP A 5 21.76 28.78 -2.84
N GLU A 6 20.95 29.63 -3.48
CA GLU A 6 19.49 29.54 -3.47
C GLU A 6 19.01 28.26 -4.15
N LEU A 7 19.55 27.93 -5.32
CA LEU A 7 19.25 26.68 -6.03
C LEU A 7 19.64 25.46 -5.18
N GLN A 8 20.82 25.47 -4.57
CA GLN A 8 21.28 24.40 -3.68
C GLN A 8 20.34 24.23 -2.47
N ALA A 9 19.87 25.32 -1.87
CA ALA A 9 18.93 25.28 -0.76
C ALA A 9 17.57 24.68 -1.16
N VAL A 10 17.06 25.01 -2.35
CA VAL A 10 15.83 24.44 -2.90
C VAL A 10 15.99 22.93 -3.14
N ILE A 11 17.08 22.51 -3.80
CA ILE A 11 17.35 21.09 -4.08
C ILE A 11 17.38 20.28 -2.78
N ARG A 12 18.07 20.76 -1.74
CA ARG A 12 18.15 20.10 -0.43
C ARG A 12 16.79 19.98 0.24
N ARG A 13 15.98 21.03 0.19
CA ARG A 13 14.62 21.02 0.76
C ARG A 13 13.72 20.01 0.05
N CYS A 14 13.74 19.99 -1.28
CA CYS A 14 12.99 19.01 -2.07
C CYS A 14 13.49 17.58 -1.86
N ALA A 15 14.79 17.38 -1.65
CA ALA A 15 15.34 16.07 -1.30
C ALA A 15 14.85 15.60 0.08
N ALA A 16 14.90 16.47 1.09
CA ALA A 16 14.43 16.16 2.44
C ALA A 16 12.93 15.84 2.47
N GLN A 17 12.11 16.62 1.77
CA GLN A 17 10.66 16.39 1.68
C GLN A 17 10.35 15.03 1.05
N ARG A 18 10.97 14.70 -0.08
CA ARG A 18 10.79 13.39 -0.74
C ARG A 18 11.19 12.24 0.18
N GLN A 19 12.29 12.39 0.90
CA GLN A 19 12.74 11.35 1.82
C GLN A 19 11.76 11.16 3.00
N ALA A 20 11.18 12.25 3.51
CA ALA A 20 10.17 12.17 4.57
C ALA A 20 8.89 11.49 4.07
N GLU A 21 8.40 11.85 2.88
CA GLU A 21 7.23 11.23 2.25
C GLU A 21 7.44 9.73 1.99
N GLN A 22 8.61 9.36 1.47
CA GLN A 22 8.97 7.96 1.24
C GLN A 22 8.93 7.16 2.55
N ARG A 23 9.58 7.66 3.61
CA ARG A 23 9.58 6.98 4.92
C ARG A 23 8.17 6.84 5.48
N ALA A 24 7.33 7.85 5.34
CA ALA A 24 5.94 7.81 5.80
C ALA A 24 5.14 6.73 5.05
N CYS A 25 5.28 6.67 3.72
CA CYS A 25 4.60 5.65 2.91
C CYS A 25 5.12 4.23 3.19
N GLU A 26 6.42 4.06 3.38
CA GLU A 26 7.02 2.77 3.77
C GLU A 26 6.59 2.34 5.17
N ALA A 27 6.51 3.28 6.13
CA ALA A 27 5.98 3.01 7.46
C ALA A 27 4.52 2.57 7.41
N PHE A 28 3.68 3.25 6.60
CA PHE A 28 2.30 2.85 6.39
C PHE A 28 2.17 1.43 5.80
N LEU A 29 2.97 1.10 4.78
CA LEU A 29 2.96 -0.23 4.17
C LEU A 29 3.42 -1.32 5.15
N ASN A 30 4.41 -1.03 5.99
CA ASN A 30 4.81 -1.92 7.10
C ASN A 30 3.68 -2.08 8.13
N ALA A 31 2.99 -1.00 8.50
CA ALA A 31 1.90 -1.05 9.46
C ALA A 31 0.71 -1.85 8.91
N LEU A 32 0.38 -1.67 7.62
CA LEU A 32 -0.63 -2.47 6.91
C LEU A 32 -0.24 -3.95 6.85
N TYR A 33 1.04 -4.26 6.59
CA TYR A 33 1.57 -5.61 6.66
C TYR A 33 1.32 -6.26 8.03
N HIS A 34 1.62 -5.54 9.13
CA HIS A 34 1.36 -6.03 10.48
C HIS A 34 -0.14 -6.21 10.76
N ALA A 35 -0.97 -5.27 10.33
CA ALA A 35 -2.43 -5.37 10.45
C ALA A 35 -2.99 -6.58 9.69
N LEU A 36 -2.47 -6.90 8.50
CA LEU A 36 -2.88 -8.08 7.73
C LEU A 36 -2.55 -9.39 8.43
N ARG A 37 -1.41 -9.45 9.13
CA ARG A 37 -1.03 -10.62 9.94
C ARG A 37 -1.97 -10.86 11.12
N THR A 38 -2.65 -9.83 11.62
CA THR A 38 -3.58 -9.93 12.75
C THR A 38 -5.06 -9.94 12.32
N ALA A 39 -5.38 -9.47 11.12
CA ALA A 39 -6.75 -9.27 10.63
C ALA A 39 -7.59 -10.56 10.53
N SER A 40 -6.95 -11.72 10.33
CA SER A 40 -7.63 -13.00 10.11
C SER A 40 -8.06 -13.72 11.41
N GLY A 41 -7.71 -13.20 12.58
CA GLY A 41 -8.01 -13.84 13.86
C GLY A 41 -7.22 -15.14 14.12
N PRO A 42 -7.29 -15.71 15.34
CA PRO A 42 -6.59 -16.95 15.66
C PRO A 42 -7.17 -18.14 14.88
N GLY A 43 -6.32 -18.87 14.16
CA GLY A 43 -6.65 -20.16 13.55
C GLY A 43 -7.02 -20.17 12.06
N LEU A 44 -7.01 -19.01 11.36
CA LEU A 44 -7.25 -18.95 9.92
C LEU A 44 -5.91 -18.72 9.15
N PRO A 45 -5.61 -19.52 8.12
CA PRO A 45 -4.30 -19.51 7.49
C PRO A 45 -4.13 -18.31 6.56
N LEU A 46 -3.56 -17.22 7.09
CA LEU A 46 -2.71 -16.30 6.34
C LEU A 46 -1.41 -16.06 7.12
N ASN A 47 -0.76 -17.13 7.58
CA ASN A 47 0.47 -17.03 8.38
C ASN A 47 1.70 -16.58 7.57
N ASN A 48 1.62 -16.63 6.24
CA ASN A 48 2.71 -16.27 5.34
C ASN A 48 2.40 -14.95 4.63
N VAL A 49 2.10 -13.90 5.39
CA VAL A 49 2.16 -12.54 4.83
C VAL A 49 3.62 -12.18 4.64
N THR A 50 4.00 -11.73 3.44
CA THR A 50 5.28 -11.05 3.19
C THR A 50 5.04 -9.68 2.59
N LEU A 51 6.03 -8.80 2.73
CA LEU A 51 6.04 -7.45 2.20
C LEU A 51 7.31 -7.27 1.38
N ASP A 52 7.14 -6.97 0.10
CA ASP A 52 8.24 -6.73 -0.84
C ASP A 52 8.06 -5.36 -1.50
N PHE A 53 8.88 -4.38 -1.08
CA PHE A 53 8.86 -3.04 -1.66
C PHE A 53 9.26 -3.08 -3.15
N THR A 54 8.55 -2.32 -3.97
CA THR A 54 8.81 -2.25 -5.41
C THR A 54 8.66 -0.84 -5.94
N THR A 55 9.23 -0.57 -7.11
CA THR A 55 9.01 0.71 -7.78
C THR A 55 7.65 0.71 -8.46
N ASP A 56 6.95 1.82 -8.31
CA ASP A 56 5.72 2.06 -9.03
C ASP A 56 5.93 2.05 -10.55
N ALA A 57 5.17 1.21 -11.27
CA ALA A 57 5.29 1.04 -12.71
C ALA A 57 4.83 2.26 -13.53
N THR A 58 4.14 3.22 -12.92
CA THR A 58 3.70 4.46 -13.58
C THR A 58 4.68 5.62 -13.38
N VAL A 59 5.56 5.54 -12.36
CA VAL A 59 6.56 6.57 -12.10
C VAL A 59 7.73 6.45 -13.07
N ARG A 60 7.89 7.45 -13.95
CA ARG A 60 8.95 7.52 -14.97
C ARG A 60 10.19 8.32 -14.57
N LEU A 61 10.09 9.18 -13.57
CA LEU A 61 11.20 10.00 -13.10
C LEU A 61 11.99 9.30 -11.99
N ARG A 62 13.30 9.56 -11.94
CA ARG A 62 14.20 9.08 -10.89
C ARG A 62 15.06 10.24 -10.38
N PRO A 63 15.00 10.60 -9.08
CA PRO A 63 14.12 10.01 -8.06
C PRO A 63 12.63 10.33 -8.30
N PRO A 64 11.68 9.58 -7.70
CA PRO A 64 10.26 9.90 -7.79
C PRO A 64 9.98 11.35 -7.34
N PRO A 65 9.09 12.09 -8.01
CA PRO A 65 8.64 13.40 -7.54
C PRO A 65 7.81 13.26 -6.26
N SER A 66 7.73 14.33 -5.48
CA SER A 66 6.86 14.38 -4.29
C SER A 66 5.40 14.08 -4.63
N GLY A 67 4.71 13.38 -3.73
CA GLY A 67 3.34 12.91 -3.94
C GLY A 67 3.19 11.74 -4.92
N SER A 68 4.29 11.15 -5.38
CA SER A 68 4.25 9.91 -6.17
C SER A 68 3.73 8.73 -5.35
N PHE A 69 3.24 7.71 -6.05
CA PHE A 69 2.95 6.43 -5.43
C PHE A 69 4.23 5.69 -5.03
N HIS A 70 4.16 5.08 -3.85
CA HIS A 70 5.08 4.10 -3.31
C HIS A 70 4.36 2.75 -3.30
N ALA A 71 5.04 1.70 -3.76
CA ALA A 71 4.39 0.43 -4.01
C ALA A 71 5.07 -0.72 -3.26
N ALA A 72 4.29 -1.72 -2.90
CA ALA A 72 4.79 -2.99 -2.39
C ALA A 72 3.87 -4.13 -2.79
N TRP A 73 4.45 -5.30 -2.99
CA TRP A 73 3.72 -6.55 -3.08
C TRP A 73 3.45 -7.09 -1.68
N LEU A 74 2.19 -7.37 -1.40
CA LEU A 74 1.76 -8.12 -0.22
C LEU A 74 1.39 -9.53 -0.66
N ARG A 75 2.18 -10.52 -0.25
CA ARG A 75 1.84 -11.93 -0.48
C ARG A 75 0.89 -12.37 0.62
N LEU A 76 -0.26 -12.92 0.26
CA LEU A 76 -1.33 -13.35 1.16
C LEU A 76 -1.55 -14.85 0.94
N GLY A 77 -0.61 -15.67 1.41
CA GLY A 77 -0.62 -17.11 1.13
C GLY A 77 -0.30 -17.40 -0.33
N LEU A 78 -1.31 -17.83 -1.10
CA LEU A 78 -1.17 -18.16 -2.54
C LEU A 78 -1.47 -16.98 -3.48
N CYS A 79 -1.94 -15.86 -2.95
CA CYS A 79 -2.27 -14.67 -3.73
C CYS A 79 -1.24 -13.58 -3.50
N GLU A 80 -1.02 -12.72 -4.50
CA GLU A 80 -0.19 -11.53 -4.37
C GLU A 80 -1.03 -10.31 -4.71
N VAL A 81 -0.92 -9.25 -3.90
CA VAL A 81 -1.65 -8.01 -4.09
C VAL A 81 -0.65 -6.88 -4.15
N LEU A 82 -0.62 -6.18 -5.29
CA LEU A 82 0.11 -4.94 -5.40
C LEU A 82 -0.66 -3.86 -4.66
N VAL A 83 -0.02 -3.23 -3.68
CA VAL A 83 -0.55 -2.06 -2.97
C VAL A 83 0.29 -0.85 -3.32
N ARG A 84 -0.38 0.25 -3.63
CA ARG A 84 0.24 1.54 -3.96
C ARG A 84 -0.31 2.58 -3.02
N VAL A 85 0.54 3.38 -2.39
CA VAL A 85 0.14 4.43 -1.45
C VAL A 85 0.89 5.72 -1.74
N ARG A 86 0.26 6.85 -1.50
CA ARG A 86 0.87 8.18 -1.53
C ARG A 86 0.36 9.01 -0.36
N TRP A 87 1.17 9.97 0.07
CA TRP A 87 0.77 10.96 1.05
C TRP A 87 0.17 12.19 0.35
N VAL A 88 -1.09 12.51 0.65
CA VAL A 88 -1.80 13.66 0.05
C VAL A 88 -2.65 14.36 1.11
N ASN A 89 -2.37 15.65 1.34
CA ASN A 89 -3.14 16.52 2.22
C ASN A 89 -3.38 15.94 3.62
N GLY A 90 -2.34 15.39 4.25
CA GLY A 90 -2.44 14.85 5.61
C GLY A 90 -3.02 13.42 5.70
N ALA A 91 -3.27 12.76 4.58
CA ALA A 91 -3.85 11.42 4.54
C ALA A 91 -3.06 10.49 3.62
N PHE A 92 -3.08 9.19 3.96
CA PHE A 92 -2.62 8.14 3.06
C PHE A 92 -3.74 7.80 2.08
N GLN A 93 -3.46 7.93 0.79
CA GLN A 93 -4.38 7.51 -0.28
C GLN A 93 -3.71 6.42 -1.09
N GLY A 94 -4.45 5.37 -1.42
CA GLY A 94 -3.87 4.28 -2.17
C GLY A 94 -4.85 3.38 -2.89
N GLU A 95 -4.28 2.41 -3.57
CA GLU A 95 -4.95 1.43 -4.40
C GLU A 95 -4.39 0.04 -4.06
N TYR A 96 -5.22 -0.99 -4.19
CA TYR A 96 -4.80 -2.39 -4.12
C TYR A 96 -5.57 -3.25 -5.12
N GLY A 97 -4.87 -4.20 -5.73
CA GLY A 97 -5.47 -5.08 -6.74
C GLY A 97 -5.95 -4.30 -7.97
N GLN A 98 -7.08 -4.72 -8.56
CA GLN A 98 -7.62 -4.10 -9.79
C GLN A 98 -8.53 -2.89 -9.55
N SER A 99 -9.26 -2.88 -8.44
CA SER A 99 -10.32 -1.87 -8.19
C SER A 99 -10.40 -1.40 -6.74
N GLY A 100 -9.57 -1.94 -5.85
CA GLY A 100 -9.52 -1.53 -4.46
C GLY A 100 -8.90 -0.15 -4.34
N GLY A 101 -9.60 0.76 -3.66
CA GLY A 101 -9.11 2.10 -3.34
C GLY A 101 -9.32 2.40 -1.87
N PHE A 102 -8.40 3.15 -1.26
CA PHE A 102 -8.51 3.56 0.13
C PHE A 102 -8.03 4.98 0.37
N ARG A 103 -8.54 5.56 1.45
CA ARG A 103 -8.05 6.78 2.07
C ARG A 103 -8.08 6.61 3.59
N VAL A 104 -6.94 6.83 4.23
CA VAL A 104 -6.77 6.73 5.68
C VAL A 104 -6.27 8.08 6.17
N GLU A 105 -7.11 8.80 6.93
CA GLU A 105 -6.76 10.11 7.47
C GLU A 105 -5.89 10.04 8.73
N GLN A 106 -6.01 8.95 9.48
CA GLN A 106 -5.21 8.67 10.67
C GLN A 106 -4.76 7.21 10.62
N ASP A 107 -3.46 6.97 10.68
CA ASP A 107 -2.82 5.65 10.67
C ASP A 107 -2.91 4.93 12.03
N THR A 108 -4.08 5.03 12.67
CA THR A 108 -4.38 4.29 13.89
C THR A 108 -4.43 2.78 13.62
N GLU A 109 -4.14 1.99 14.64
CA GLU A 109 -4.20 0.52 14.57
C GLU A 109 -5.58 0.03 14.10
N ASP A 110 -6.67 0.61 14.63
CA ASP A 110 -8.04 0.26 14.24
C ASP A 110 -8.33 0.58 12.78
N ALA A 111 -7.88 1.74 12.27
CA ALA A 111 -8.05 2.11 10.87
C ALA A 111 -7.30 1.14 9.94
N LEU A 112 -6.07 0.78 10.30
CA LEU A 112 -5.27 -0.18 9.56
C LEU A 112 -5.86 -1.59 9.61
N LEU A 113 -6.38 -2.01 10.76
CA LEU A 113 -7.04 -3.30 10.91
C LEU A 113 -8.32 -3.39 10.09
N ASN A 114 -9.10 -2.32 10.06
CA ASN A 114 -10.31 -2.23 9.22
C ASN A 114 -9.96 -2.27 7.73
N LEU A 115 -8.93 -1.53 7.31
CA LEU A 115 -8.42 -1.58 5.94
C LEU A 115 -7.91 -2.99 5.58
N ALA A 116 -7.13 -3.61 6.46
CA ALA A 116 -6.62 -4.96 6.25
C ALA A 116 -7.76 -5.98 6.06
N ARG A 117 -8.78 -5.94 6.93
CA ARG A 117 -9.97 -6.80 6.79
C ARG A 117 -10.73 -6.54 5.50
N GLN A 118 -10.86 -5.28 5.08
CA GLN A 118 -11.51 -4.93 3.82
C GLN A 118 -10.73 -5.48 2.63
N LEU A 119 -9.42 -5.26 2.59
CA LEU A 119 -8.54 -5.80 1.56
C LEU A 119 -8.66 -7.32 1.46
N LEU A 120 -8.61 -8.04 2.59
CA LEU A 120 -8.78 -9.50 2.62
C LEU A 120 -10.13 -9.95 2.07
N ARG A 121 -11.22 -9.25 2.41
CA ARG A 121 -12.55 -9.53 1.86
C ARG A 121 -12.59 -9.33 0.35
N ASP A 122 -12.05 -8.23 -0.15
CA ASP A 122 -12.07 -7.92 -1.59
C ASP A 122 -11.25 -8.94 -2.40
N VAL A 123 -10.09 -9.34 -1.87
CA VAL A 123 -9.27 -10.42 -2.44
C VAL A 123 -10.04 -11.74 -2.42
N ALA A 124 -10.66 -12.10 -1.30
CA ALA A 124 -11.46 -13.32 -1.20
C ALA A 124 -12.64 -13.34 -2.18
N VAL A 125 -13.31 -12.20 -2.41
CA VAL A 125 -14.36 -12.09 -3.44
C VAL A 125 -13.80 -12.31 -4.84
N THR A 126 -12.65 -11.69 -5.14
CA THR A 126 -12.00 -11.78 -6.46
C THR A 126 -11.64 -13.22 -6.83
N TYR A 127 -11.14 -14.00 -5.86
CA TYR A 127 -10.74 -15.40 -6.09
C TYR A 127 -11.85 -16.43 -5.77
N GLY A 128 -12.81 -16.08 -4.91
CA GLY A 128 -13.92 -16.93 -4.49
C GLY A 128 -15.13 -16.92 -5.44
N ALA A 129 -15.25 -15.91 -6.30
CA ALA A 129 -16.29 -15.85 -7.34
C ALA A 129 -16.22 -17.00 -8.37
N SER A 130 -15.14 -17.81 -8.37
CA SER A 130 -15.02 -19.03 -9.18
C SER A 130 -15.63 -20.29 -8.54
N GLN A 131 -16.25 -20.20 -7.35
CA GLN A 131 -17.03 -21.29 -6.75
C GLN A 131 -18.54 -21.07 -6.90
N ALA A 132 -19.01 -20.77 -8.12
CA ALA A 132 -20.40 -21.10 -8.45
C ALA A 132 -20.45 -22.63 -8.67
N PRO A 133 -21.29 -23.38 -7.95
CA PRO A 133 -21.41 -24.81 -8.21
C PRO A 133 -21.98 -24.97 -9.62
N GLU A 134 -21.19 -25.55 -10.52
CA GLU A 134 -21.72 -26.15 -11.73
C GLU A 134 -22.76 -27.18 -11.26
N SER A 135 -24.02 -26.80 -11.41
CA SER A 135 -25.17 -27.65 -11.22
C SER A 135 -25.21 -28.59 -12.43
N HIS A 136 -24.32 -29.58 -12.44
CA HIS A 136 -24.45 -30.74 -13.31
C HIS A 136 -25.55 -31.62 -12.74
N LEU A 137 -26.79 -31.26 -13.06
CA LEU A 137 -27.90 -32.20 -13.11
C LEU A 137 -27.62 -33.20 -14.23
N ASN A 138 -27.31 -34.44 -13.87
CA ASN A 138 -27.58 -35.64 -14.66
C ASN A 138 -28.15 -36.71 -13.73
#